data_AF-A0A9W8XY71-F1
#
_entry.id   AF-A0A9W8XY71-F1
#
_cell.length_a   1.000
_cell.length_b   1.000
_cell.length_c   1.000
_cell.angle_alpha   90.00
_cell.angle_beta   90.00
_cell.angle_gamma   90.00
#
_symmetry.space_group_name_H-M   'P 1'
#
loop_
_entity.id
_entity.type
_entity.pdbx_description
1 polymer ?
#
loop_
_entity_poly.entity_id
_entity_poly.type
_entity_poly.pdbx_seq_one_letter_code
_entity_poly.pdbx_strand_id
1 'polypeptide(L)'
;MCGWFFNASSENPMLMLGYQVDPFTNRSSGEILTTRLLPLIGNVNRKPLFGGSINFRHVRNPLINFVVVSTTEGQDQESVLKSIFHHQKPRALECVLSWCVKTIKSTYNEATYTEIIQDRFINTTTGPFPWTFIKPDSNSTDEVAKVQYLQDITVNPHALEGQGNTSSYGMSNQTAFNILSIFDDYLPSFATLANNASQQYMKFMFWDENPWLREFPENPWSAPNNVTYRMERLATVMTNIMRQAANDTTFGQSFNEETYIEVRWVWLTLPVGLLGLTLVFLAGTVIRTSMEKDRVGVWKNSAIATLLYGLPDEMQRKITDSQGHGTPRSKAKELNVRMLPTKGWRVSGHVLSPIVRKQKPPPGWI
;
A
#
# COMPACT_ATOMS: atom_id res chain seq x y z
N MET A 1 27.69 7.81 50.78
CA MET A 1 26.92 8.07 49.54
C MET A 1 25.62 8.74 49.93
N CYS A 2 25.14 9.69 49.15
CA CYS A 2 23.87 10.40 49.39
C CYS A 2 22.96 10.21 48.18
N GLY A 3 21.67 9.96 48.42
CA GLY A 3 20.71 9.75 47.34
C GLY A 3 19.50 8.89 47.71
N TRP A 4 18.83 8.38 46.68
CA TRP A 4 17.65 7.54 46.79
C TRP A 4 18.03 6.07 46.70
N PHE A 5 17.52 5.25 47.61
CA PHE A 5 17.82 3.83 47.68
C PHE A 5 16.57 2.99 47.45
N PHE A 6 16.74 1.89 46.73
CA PHE A 6 15.75 0.83 46.65
C PHE A 6 15.85 -0.04 47.92
N ASN A 7 14.70 -0.33 48.53
CA ASN A 7 14.61 -1.07 49.80
C ASN A 7 15.54 -0.51 50.90
N ALA A 8 15.44 0.81 51.15
CA ALA A 8 16.34 1.56 52.03
C ALA A 8 16.41 1.02 53.47
N SER A 9 15.36 0.36 53.96
CA SER A 9 15.29 -0.21 55.31
C SER A 9 15.87 -1.63 55.43
N SER A 10 16.39 -2.20 54.35
CA SER A 10 16.99 -3.54 54.36
C SER A 10 18.46 -3.54 54.76
N GLU A 11 19.01 -4.71 55.06
CA GLU A 11 20.43 -4.89 55.39
C GLU A 11 21.37 -4.47 54.23
N ASN A 12 20.88 -4.53 52.98
CA ASN A 12 21.66 -4.22 51.78
C ASN A 12 20.88 -3.24 50.88
N PRO A 13 20.79 -1.94 51.24
CA PRO A 13 20.08 -0.96 50.45
C PRO A 13 20.82 -0.69 49.13
N MET A 14 20.07 -0.57 48.04
CA MET A 14 20.64 -0.42 46.69
C MET A 14 20.49 1.03 46.21
N LEU A 15 21.60 1.77 46.05
CA LEU A 15 21.54 3.17 45.58
C LEU A 15 20.96 3.25 44.15
N MET A 16 19.87 3.97 43.94
CA MET A 16 19.24 4.10 42.61
C MET A 16 19.62 5.38 41.89
N LEU A 17 19.77 6.46 42.65
CA LEU A 17 20.19 7.78 42.17
C LEU A 17 20.94 8.47 43.29
N GLY A 18 21.98 9.23 42.96
CA GLY A 18 22.73 9.94 43.97
C GLY A 18 24.17 10.19 43.58
N TYR A 19 24.98 10.53 44.58
CA TYR A 19 26.38 10.86 44.41
C TYR A 19 27.20 10.37 45.60
N GLN A 20 28.48 10.18 45.35
CA GLN A 20 29.43 9.89 46.41
C GLN A 20 29.87 11.19 47.09
N VAL A 21 30.05 11.13 48.41
CA VAL A 21 30.49 12.24 49.26
C VAL A 21 31.82 11.82 49.86
N ASP A 22 32.82 12.67 49.73
CA ASP A 22 34.11 12.47 50.39
C ASP A 22 33.96 12.72 51.89
N PRO A 23 34.27 11.74 52.75
CA PRO A 23 34.12 11.86 54.19
C PRO A 23 35.00 12.96 54.82
N PHE A 24 36.09 13.37 54.16
CA PHE A 24 37.01 14.37 54.71
C PHE A 24 36.62 15.80 54.33
N THR A 25 36.13 16.01 53.11
CA THR A 25 35.79 17.34 52.60
C THR A 25 34.30 17.66 52.66
N ASN A 26 33.44 16.67 52.92
CA ASN A 26 31.97 16.77 52.81
C ASN A 26 31.49 17.30 51.44
N ARG A 27 32.33 17.25 50.41
CA ARG A 27 31.99 17.65 49.05
C ARG A 27 31.62 16.42 48.24
N SER A 28 30.81 16.62 47.19
CA SER A 28 30.58 15.57 46.20
C SER A 28 31.90 15.22 45.54
N SER A 29 32.26 13.93 45.59
CA SER A 29 33.48 13.40 45.00
C SER A 29 33.13 12.27 44.05
N GLY A 30 33.81 12.24 42.90
CA GLY A 30 33.63 11.20 41.90
C GLY A 30 32.43 11.39 40.99
N GLU A 31 31.77 10.27 40.70
CA GLU A 31 30.68 10.17 39.73
C GLU A 31 29.30 10.29 40.38
N ILE A 32 28.36 10.80 39.60
CA ILE A 32 26.97 11.03 39.97
C ILE A 32 26.13 10.01 39.20
N LEU A 33 25.34 9.21 39.92
CA LEU A 33 24.43 8.23 39.37
C LEU A 33 23.12 8.92 38.95
N THR A 34 22.91 9.04 37.64
CA THR A 34 21.78 9.77 37.05
C THR A 34 20.65 8.85 36.61
N THR A 35 20.91 7.57 36.36
CA THR A 35 19.88 6.55 36.08
C THR A 35 20.41 5.16 36.43
N ARG A 36 19.57 4.31 37.00
CA ARG A 36 19.87 2.89 37.23
C ARG A 36 18.77 2.01 36.66
N LEU A 37 19.18 0.98 35.92
CA LEU A 37 18.35 -0.14 35.51
C LEU A 37 18.73 -1.34 36.39
N LEU A 38 17.80 -1.73 37.25
CA LEU A 38 18.01 -2.80 38.24
C LEU A 38 17.11 -3.99 37.88
N PRO A 39 17.66 -5.13 37.44
CA PRO A 39 16.87 -6.34 37.26
C PRO A 39 16.30 -6.80 38.60
N LEU A 40 15.10 -7.37 38.59
CA LEU A 40 14.45 -7.95 39.77
C LEU A 40 14.82 -9.44 39.97
N ILE A 41 15.86 -9.89 39.27
CA ILE A 41 16.46 -11.22 39.36
C ILE A 41 17.98 -11.05 39.27
N GLY A 42 18.73 -11.80 40.09
CA GLY A 42 20.19 -11.75 40.06
C GLY A 42 20.77 -12.52 38.87
N ASN A 43 21.80 -12.00 38.20
CA ASN A 43 22.37 -12.63 37.00
C ASN A 43 23.04 -13.98 37.30
N VAL A 44 23.78 -14.09 38.41
CA VAL A 44 24.61 -15.27 38.72
C VAL A 44 23.79 -16.45 39.23
N ASN A 45 22.99 -16.24 40.28
CA ASN A 45 22.26 -17.33 40.95
C ASN A 45 20.77 -17.37 40.59
N ARG A 46 20.30 -16.46 39.71
CA ARG A 46 18.91 -16.30 39.31
C ARG A 46 17.94 -16.16 40.49
N LYS A 47 18.41 -15.70 41.65
CA LYS A 47 17.51 -15.48 42.79
C LYS A 47 16.69 -14.19 42.57
N PRO A 48 15.38 -14.20 42.84
CA PRO A 48 14.59 -12.98 42.83
C PRO A 48 15.15 -11.96 43.80
N LEU A 49 15.42 -10.75 43.30
CA LEU A 49 15.85 -9.62 44.12
C LEU A 49 14.59 -8.93 44.66
N PHE A 50 14.58 -8.58 45.95
CA PHE A 50 13.48 -7.86 46.60
C PHE A 50 12.10 -8.55 46.47
N GLY A 51 12.08 -9.88 46.37
CA GLY A 51 10.84 -10.65 46.18
C GLY A 51 10.40 -10.81 44.71
N GLY A 52 11.22 -10.37 43.75
CA GLY A 52 10.94 -10.50 42.32
C GLY A 52 10.05 -9.38 41.78
N SER A 53 9.21 -9.71 40.79
CA SER A 53 8.31 -8.73 40.16
C SER A 53 7.35 -8.09 41.17
N ILE A 54 7.11 -6.79 41.02
CA ILE A 54 6.25 -6.01 41.89
C ILE A 54 4.82 -6.03 41.33
N ASN A 55 4.63 -5.52 40.11
CA ASN A 55 3.32 -5.38 39.46
C ASN A 55 3.02 -6.51 38.47
N PHE A 56 4.04 -7.17 37.92
CA PHE A 56 3.89 -8.16 36.84
C PHE A 56 4.07 -9.62 37.33
N ARG A 57 3.67 -9.91 38.58
CA ARG A 57 3.77 -11.26 39.18
C ARG A 57 3.03 -12.35 38.40
N HIS A 58 2.00 -11.97 37.65
CA HIS A 58 1.20 -12.86 36.81
C HIS A 58 1.89 -13.23 35.49
N VAL A 59 2.96 -12.52 35.11
CA VAL A 59 3.67 -12.77 33.85
C VAL A 59 4.62 -13.95 34.05
N ARG A 60 4.39 -15.01 33.27
CA ARG A 60 5.22 -16.19 33.29
C ARG A 60 6.43 -16.03 32.37
N ASN A 61 7.60 -16.49 32.81
CA ASN A 61 8.83 -16.52 32.01
C ASN A 61 9.14 -15.20 31.28
N PRO A 62 9.24 -14.07 31.99
CA PRO A 62 9.61 -12.81 31.36
C PRO A 62 11.03 -12.89 30.79
N LEU A 63 11.24 -12.27 29.64
CA LEU A 63 12.57 -12.07 29.05
C LEU A 63 13.39 -11.11 29.88
N ILE A 64 12.79 -9.98 30.26
CA ILE A 64 13.40 -9.04 31.19
C ILE A 64 12.36 -8.55 32.17
N ASN A 65 12.82 -8.33 33.39
CA ASN A 65 12.05 -7.72 34.45
C ASN A 65 12.97 -6.86 35.30
N PHE A 66 12.83 -5.55 35.17
CA PHE A 66 13.71 -4.59 35.81
C PHE A 66 12.98 -3.32 36.18
N VAL A 67 13.52 -2.62 37.17
CA VAL A 67 13.08 -1.29 37.55
C VAL A 67 14.09 -0.29 37.00
N VAL A 68 13.59 0.69 36.25
CA VAL A 68 14.37 1.87 35.88
C VAL A 68 14.03 3.01 36.81
N VAL A 69 15.06 3.64 37.37
CA VAL A 69 14.92 4.84 38.21
C VAL A 69 15.72 5.98 37.60
N SER A 70 15.06 7.11 37.38
CA SER A 70 15.63 8.32 36.78
C SER A 70 15.06 9.58 37.42
N THR A 71 15.66 10.74 37.12
CA THR A 71 15.07 12.04 37.48
C THR A 71 13.74 12.27 36.76
N THR A 72 12.87 13.10 37.36
CA THR A 72 11.52 13.42 36.87
C THR A 72 11.49 14.60 35.90
N GLU A 73 12.44 15.51 36.03
CA GLU A 73 12.48 16.78 35.30
C GLU A 73 13.86 16.97 34.68
N GLY A 74 13.87 17.58 33.48
CA GLY A 74 15.10 18.02 32.82
C GLY A 74 15.57 17.16 31.64
N GLN A 75 15.64 17.75 30.45
CA GLN A 75 16.46 17.20 29.35
C GLN A 75 17.93 17.50 29.56
N ASP A 76 18.23 18.66 30.11
CA ASP A 76 19.58 19.18 30.18
C ASP A 76 20.31 18.63 31.40
N GLN A 77 21.61 18.37 31.22
CA GLN A 77 22.48 17.84 32.27
C GLN A 77 22.42 18.65 33.58
N GLU A 78 22.35 19.97 33.50
CA GLU A 78 22.27 20.86 34.67
C GLU A 78 21.00 20.61 35.50
N SER A 79 19.87 20.43 34.84
CA SER A 79 18.59 20.19 35.50
C SER A 79 18.56 18.81 36.18
N VAL A 80 19.14 17.79 35.54
CA VAL A 80 19.32 16.44 36.13
C VAL A 80 20.19 16.53 37.38
N LEU A 81 21.31 17.25 37.31
CA LEU A 81 22.21 17.44 38.45
C LEU A 81 21.52 18.17 39.61
N LYS A 82 20.83 19.28 39.31
CA LYS A 82 20.07 20.04 40.29
C LYS A 82 19.02 19.17 40.98
N SER A 83 18.31 18.35 40.23
CA SER A 83 17.31 17.40 40.76
C SER A 83 17.93 16.44 41.78
N ILE A 84 19.10 15.89 41.46
CA ILE A 84 19.82 14.93 42.31
C ILE A 84 20.36 15.62 43.59
N PHE A 85 21.04 16.76 43.46
CA PHE A 85 21.62 17.47 44.60
C PHE A 85 20.56 18.09 45.52
N HIS A 86 19.37 18.42 44.99
CA HIS A 86 18.24 18.88 45.79
C HIS A 86 17.39 17.73 46.35
N HIS A 87 17.81 16.48 46.18
CA HIS A 87 17.09 15.29 46.64
C HIS A 87 15.62 15.26 46.19
N GLN A 88 15.34 15.71 44.97
CA GLN A 88 13.99 15.61 44.42
C GLN A 88 13.59 14.15 44.27
N LYS A 89 12.29 13.87 44.49
CA LYS A 89 11.76 12.51 44.38
C LYS A 89 11.89 12.00 42.94
N PRO A 90 12.53 10.83 42.72
CA PRO A 90 12.73 10.33 41.38
C PRO A 90 11.52 9.56 40.85
N ARG A 91 11.56 9.29 39.55
CA ARG A 91 10.61 8.42 38.88
C ARG A 91 11.14 7.00 38.86
N ALA A 92 10.32 6.04 39.27
CA ALA A 92 10.61 4.62 39.18
C ALA A 92 9.55 3.93 38.30
N LEU A 93 9.97 3.12 37.35
CA LEU A 93 9.09 2.34 36.49
C LEU A 93 9.57 0.89 36.47
N GLU A 94 8.66 -0.05 36.73
CA GLU A 94 8.91 -1.47 36.46
C GLU A 94 8.59 -1.76 35.00
N CYS A 95 9.52 -2.39 34.30
CA CYS A 95 9.41 -2.75 32.89
C CYS A 95 9.56 -4.26 32.74
N VAL A 96 8.61 -4.87 32.02
CA VAL A 96 8.63 -6.29 31.70
C VAL A 96 8.50 -6.50 30.20
N LEU A 97 9.37 -7.33 29.64
CA LEU A 97 9.23 -7.89 28.31
C LEU A 97 8.93 -9.37 28.43
N SER A 98 7.93 -9.86 27.73
CA SER A 98 7.53 -11.27 27.76
C SER A 98 7.04 -11.73 26.39
N TRP A 99 7.03 -13.04 26.22
CA TRP A 99 6.51 -13.67 25.01
C TRP A 99 4.99 -13.56 24.94
N CYS A 100 4.48 -13.24 23.75
CA CYS A 100 3.05 -13.19 23.47
C CYS A 100 2.78 -13.66 22.04
N VAL A 101 1.56 -14.13 21.80
CA VAL A 101 1.06 -14.44 20.45
C VAL A 101 0.14 -13.30 20.04
N LYS A 102 0.37 -12.75 18.84
CA LYS A 102 -0.46 -11.68 18.27
C LYS A 102 -1.15 -12.19 17.02
N THR A 103 -2.45 -11.96 16.92
CA THR A 103 -3.19 -12.13 15.68
C THR A 103 -3.15 -10.80 14.93
N ILE A 104 -2.54 -10.79 13.75
CA ILE A 104 -2.30 -9.57 12.97
C ILE A 104 -3.08 -9.66 11.66
N LYS A 105 -3.87 -8.62 11.36
CA LYS A 105 -4.45 -8.41 10.04
C LYS A 105 -3.55 -7.48 9.25
N SER A 106 -2.97 -8.00 8.19
CA SER A 106 -2.13 -7.24 7.26
C SER A 106 -2.93 -6.87 6.03
N THR A 107 -2.81 -5.62 5.59
CA THR A 107 -3.41 -5.11 4.35
C THR A 107 -2.36 -4.36 3.54
N TYR A 108 -2.36 -4.59 2.23
CA TYR A 108 -1.50 -3.87 1.29
C TYR A 108 -2.39 -3.21 0.25
N ASN A 109 -2.38 -1.88 0.22
CA ASN A 109 -3.17 -1.09 -0.73
C ASN A 109 -2.31 0.05 -1.29
N GLU A 110 -2.30 0.25 -2.60
CA GLU A 110 -1.56 1.35 -3.27
C GLU A 110 -0.12 1.54 -2.74
N ALA A 111 0.67 0.46 -2.74
CA ALA A 111 2.03 0.43 -2.19
C ALA A 111 2.18 0.72 -0.68
N THR A 112 1.08 0.86 0.05
CA THR A 112 1.06 1.10 1.49
C THR A 112 0.73 -0.19 2.23
N TYR A 113 1.66 -0.64 3.07
CA TYR A 113 1.48 -1.78 3.96
C TYR A 113 1.01 -1.31 5.34
N THR A 114 -0.11 -1.86 5.82
CA THR A 114 -0.65 -1.57 7.14
C THR A 114 -0.94 -2.87 7.90
N GLU A 115 -0.61 -2.89 9.19
CA GLU A 115 -0.90 -4.00 10.08
C GLU A 115 -1.73 -3.52 11.25
N ILE A 116 -2.77 -4.30 11.57
CA ILE A 116 -3.62 -4.06 12.74
C ILE A 116 -3.57 -5.31 13.61
N ILE A 117 -3.17 -5.14 14.86
CA ILE A 117 -3.20 -6.21 15.87
C ILE A 117 -4.68 -6.41 16.26
N GLN A 118 -5.24 -7.56 15.93
CA GLN A 118 -6.61 -7.92 16.28
C GLN A 118 -6.72 -8.50 17.68
N ASP A 119 -5.78 -9.38 18.04
CA ASP A 119 -5.79 -10.05 19.33
C ASP A 119 -4.37 -10.25 19.88
N ARG A 120 -4.27 -10.36 21.20
CA ARG A 120 -3.02 -10.58 21.92
C ARG A 120 -3.24 -11.58 23.05
N PHE A 121 -2.56 -12.70 22.96
CA PHE A 121 -2.54 -13.73 24.00
C PHE A 121 -1.20 -13.74 24.73
N ILE A 122 -1.25 -13.74 26.07
CA ILE A 122 -0.09 -13.82 26.96
C ILE A 122 -0.31 -15.00 27.91
N ASN A 123 0.70 -15.85 28.06
CA ASN A 123 0.62 -16.96 29.00
C ASN A 123 0.82 -16.46 30.44
N THR A 124 -0.22 -16.57 31.26
CA THR A 124 -0.22 -16.21 32.69
C THR A 124 -0.32 -17.43 33.60
N THR A 125 -0.18 -18.64 33.04
CA THR A 125 -0.27 -19.89 33.80
C THR A 125 0.88 -20.01 34.79
N THR A 126 0.55 -20.34 36.03
CA THR A 126 1.54 -20.56 37.10
C THR A 126 2.30 -21.86 36.88
N GLY A 127 3.60 -21.87 37.18
CA GLY A 127 4.44 -23.05 37.08
C GLY A 127 5.65 -23.00 38.03
N PRO A 128 6.48 -24.05 38.07
CA PRO A 128 7.67 -24.10 38.92
C PRO A 128 8.69 -23.03 38.53
N PHE A 129 9.64 -22.67 39.39
CA PHE A 129 10.66 -21.70 39.00
C PHE A 129 11.57 -22.29 37.88
N PRO A 130 11.77 -21.60 36.74
CA PRO A 130 12.37 -22.22 35.54
C PRO A 130 13.91 -22.32 35.57
N TRP A 131 14.55 -21.81 36.62
CA TRP A 131 16.01 -21.76 36.73
C TRP A 131 16.53 -22.73 37.78
N THR A 132 17.68 -23.33 37.48
CA THR A 132 18.49 -24.04 38.47
C THR A 132 19.92 -23.49 38.48
N PHE A 133 20.52 -23.45 39.66
CA PHE A 133 21.89 -23.02 39.88
C PHE A 133 22.67 -24.19 40.49
N ILE A 134 23.65 -24.68 39.75
CA ILE A 134 24.53 -25.77 40.15
C ILE A 134 25.83 -25.12 40.62
N LYS A 135 26.12 -25.26 41.92
CA LYS A 135 27.39 -24.80 42.50
C LYS A 135 28.54 -25.66 41.95
N PRO A 136 29.73 -25.07 41.76
CA PRO A 136 30.91 -25.84 41.39
C PRO A 136 31.25 -26.82 42.53
N ASP A 137 31.69 -28.03 42.17
CA ASP A 137 32.18 -28.99 43.16
C ASP A 137 33.44 -28.43 43.84
N SER A 138 33.46 -28.42 45.17
CA SER A 138 34.61 -27.94 45.96
C SER A 138 35.88 -28.75 45.71
N ASN A 139 35.76 -29.96 45.17
CA ASN A 139 36.87 -30.87 44.92
C ASN A 139 37.49 -30.71 43.53
N SER A 140 36.91 -29.90 42.64
CA SER A 140 37.39 -29.66 41.28
C SER A 140 37.77 -28.19 41.12
N THR A 141 39.03 -27.91 40.75
CA THR A 141 39.52 -26.54 40.52
C THR A 141 39.01 -25.95 39.20
N ASP A 142 38.55 -26.80 38.28
CA ASP A 142 38.21 -26.41 36.91
C ASP A 142 36.69 -26.30 36.70
N GLU A 143 35.88 -26.64 37.72
CA GLU A 143 34.43 -26.56 37.60
C GLU A 143 33.92 -25.16 37.96
N VAL A 144 33.16 -24.57 37.04
CA VAL A 144 32.52 -23.27 37.23
C VAL A 144 31.05 -23.48 37.57
N ALA A 145 30.47 -22.55 38.33
CA ALA A 145 29.04 -22.53 38.60
C ALA A 145 28.22 -22.53 37.29
N LYS A 146 27.19 -23.37 37.20
CA LYS A 146 26.33 -23.49 36.01
C LYS A 146 24.92 -22.99 36.31
N VAL A 147 24.39 -22.15 35.43
CA VAL A 147 22.99 -21.74 35.43
C VAL A 147 22.31 -22.43 34.26
N GLN A 148 21.18 -23.08 34.51
CA GLN A 148 20.40 -23.73 33.46
C GLN A 148 18.96 -23.24 33.49
N TYR A 149 18.43 -23.02 32.28
CA TYR A 149 17.01 -22.78 32.05
C TYR A 149 16.36 -24.12 31.71
N LEU A 150 15.40 -24.56 32.52
CA LEU A 150 14.87 -25.93 32.48
C LEU A 150 13.60 -26.09 31.67
N GLN A 151 12.95 -25.00 31.26
CA GLN A 151 11.60 -25.05 30.71
C GLN A 151 11.58 -24.65 29.23
N ASP A 152 10.88 -25.42 28.40
CA ASP A 152 10.51 -24.98 27.06
C ASP A 152 9.37 -23.96 27.14
N ILE A 153 9.47 -22.89 26.36
CA ILE A 153 8.44 -21.84 26.35
C ILE A 153 7.41 -22.22 25.30
N THR A 154 6.21 -22.55 25.74
CA THR A 154 5.06 -22.81 24.87
C THR A 154 3.94 -21.83 25.15
N VAL A 155 3.46 -21.15 24.12
CA VAL A 155 2.36 -20.19 24.14
C VAL A 155 1.30 -20.67 23.15
N ASN A 156 0.20 -21.19 23.67
CA ASN A 156 -0.91 -21.69 22.86
C ASN A 156 -2.17 -20.85 23.11
N PRO A 157 -2.59 -20.00 22.15
CA PRO A 157 -3.78 -19.17 22.30
C PRO A 157 -5.10 -19.98 22.28
N HIS A 158 -5.07 -21.21 21.75
CA HIS A 158 -6.24 -22.09 21.65
C HIS A 158 -6.26 -23.21 22.70
N ALA A 159 -5.31 -23.22 23.63
CA ALA A 159 -5.30 -24.19 24.71
C ALA A 159 -6.42 -23.88 25.71
N LEU A 160 -7.51 -24.63 25.63
CA LEU A 160 -8.44 -24.81 26.74
C LEU A 160 -7.80 -25.80 27.72
N GLU A 161 -7.56 -25.37 28.96
CA GLU A 161 -7.08 -26.23 30.06
C GLU A 161 -5.81 -27.04 29.76
N GLY A 162 -4.91 -26.52 28.91
CA GLY A 162 -3.62 -27.15 28.63
C GLY A 162 -3.66 -28.37 27.68
N GLN A 163 -4.81 -28.73 27.13
CA GLN A 163 -4.95 -29.75 26.09
C GLN A 163 -5.52 -29.12 24.82
N GLY A 164 -4.63 -28.64 23.94
CA GLY A 164 -4.98 -28.15 22.61
C GLY A 164 -4.10 -28.81 21.56
N ASN A 165 -4.72 -29.51 20.60
CA ASN A 165 -4.07 -30.20 19.47
C ASN A 165 -3.69 -29.25 18.32
N THR A 166 -3.36 -28.01 18.63
CA THR A 166 -3.15 -26.92 17.65
C THR A 166 -1.73 -26.37 17.76
N SER A 167 -1.16 -25.93 16.63
CA SER A 167 0.17 -25.35 16.47
C SER A 167 0.58 -24.48 17.66
N SER A 168 1.40 -25.04 18.55
CA SER A 168 1.93 -24.34 19.70
C SER A 168 3.08 -23.44 19.24
N TYR A 169 2.99 -22.14 19.50
CA TYR A 169 4.11 -21.22 19.30
C TYR A 169 5.05 -21.36 20.49
N GLY A 170 6.35 -21.39 20.24
CA GLY A 170 7.28 -21.60 21.34
C GLY A 170 8.73 -21.64 20.93
N MET A 171 9.58 -21.91 21.91
CA MET A 171 11.00 -22.15 21.73
C MET A 171 11.53 -23.13 22.76
N SER A 172 12.63 -23.79 22.42
CA SER A 172 13.35 -24.63 23.36
C SER A 172 13.95 -23.81 24.49
N ASN A 173 14.18 -24.48 25.61
CA ASN A 173 14.85 -23.94 26.78
C ASN A 173 16.24 -23.33 26.44
N GLN A 174 16.99 -23.94 25.53
CA GLN A 174 18.30 -23.44 25.09
C GLN A 174 18.19 -22.13 24.33
N THR A 175 17.25 -22.02 23.39
CA THR A 175 17.03 -20.78 22.64
C THR A 175 16.54 -19.67 23.57
N ALA A 176 15.64 -19.99 24.51
CA ALA A 176 15.21 -19.05 25.53
C ALA A 176 16.39 -18.51 26.36
N PHE A 177 17.27 -19.41 26.83
CA PHE A 177 18.47 -19.03 27.57
C PHE A 177 19.40 -18.11 26.78
N ASN A 178 19.66 -18.42 25.51
CA ASN A 178 20.52 -17.61 24.64
C ASN A 178 19.97 -16.20 24.40
N ILE A 179 18.63 -16.04 24.34
CA ILE A 179 18.01 -14.72 24.20
C ILE A 179 18.10 -13.94 25.52
N LEU A 180 17.90 -14.63 26.65
CA LEU A 180 17.99 -14.04 27.99
C LEU A 180 19.40 -13.50 28.29
N SER A 181 20.45 -14.24 27.91
CA SER A 181 21.84 -13.84 28.18
C SER A 181 22.22 -12.51 27.55
N ILE A 182 21.63 -12.15 26.39
CA ILE A 182 21.86 -10.84 25.75
C ILE A 182 21.41 -9.69 26.67
N PHE A 183 20.32 -9.89 27.40
CA PHE A 183 19.82 -8.89 28.33
C PHE A 183 20.60 -8.89 29.65
N ASP A 184 21.18 -10.00 30.06
CA ASP A 184 22.03 -10.07 31.25
C ASP A 184 23.38 -9.37 31.06
N ASP A 185 23.86 -9.24 29.82
CA ASP A 185 25.01 -8.38 29.50
C ASP A 185 24.68 -6.89 29.69
N TYR A 186 23.43 -6.52 29.43
CA TYR A 186 22.94 -5.14 29.53
C TYR A 186 22.42 -4.77 30.92
N LEU A 187 21.84 -5.71 31.66
CA LEU A 187 21.24 -5.49 32.98
C LEU A 187 22.06 -6.23 34.04
N PRO A 188 22.44 -5.60 35.17
CA PRO A 188 22.20 -4.21 35.52
C PRO A 188 23.01 -3.23 34.66
N SER A 189 22.48 -2.02 34.47
CA SER A 189 23.24 -0.92 33.86
C SER A 189 22.97 0.41 34.56
N PHE A 190 24.00 1.26 34.58
CA PHE A 190 23.99 2.54 35.27
C PHE A 190 24.43 3.65 34.32
N ALA A 191 23.73 4.77 34.35
CA ALA A 191 24.20 5.99 33.73
C ALA A 191 24.86 6.88 34.79
N THR A 192 26.10 7.27 34.53
CA THR A 192 26.91 8.07 35.43
C THR A 192 27.46 9.29 34.73
N LEU A 193 27.55 10.40 35.47
CA LEU A 193 28.13 11.65 35.03
C LEU A 193 29.25 12.05 36.00
N ALA A 194 30.43 12.39 35.49
CA ALA A 194 31.48 12.91 36.35
C ALA A 194 31.21 14.38 36.69
N ASN A 195 31.50 14.81 37.93
CA ASN A 195 31.20 16.16 38.43
C ASN A 195 31.75 17.30 37.53
N ASN A 196 32.87 17.05 36.83
CA ASN A 196 33.56 18.05 36.00
C ASN A 196 33.50 17.74 34.49
N ALA A 197 32.75 16.71 34.06
CA ALA A 197 32.67 16.31 32.66
C ALA A 197 31.26 16.53 32.09
N SER A 198 31.19 16.95 30.82
CA SER A 198 29.96 16.99 30.04
C SER A 198 29.54 15.62 29.49
N GLN A 199 30.42 14.62 29.59
CA GLN A 199 30.17 13.29 29.02
C GLN A 199 29.50 12.38 30.05
N GLN A 200 28.36 11.86 29.66
CA GLN A 200 27.67 10.81 30.37
C GLN A 200 28.10 9.44 29.84
N TYR A 201 28.37 8.52 30.77
CA TYR A 201 28.75 7.16 30.45
C TYR A 201 27.71 6.17 30.97
N MET A 202 27.44 5.14 30.17
CA MET A 202 26.74 3.95 30.62
C MET A 202 27.76 2.89 31.05
N LYS A 203 27.56 2.33 32.24
CA LYS A 203 28.27 1.16 32.76
C LYS A 203 27.37 -0.07 32.64
N PHE A 204 27.89 -1.15 32.07
CA PHE A 204 27.18 -2.41 31.81
C PHE A 204 28.18 -3.59 31.84
N MET A 205 27.72 -4.83 31.61
CA MET A 205 28.54 -6.05 31.70
C MET A 205 29.27 -6.21 33.04
N PHE A 206 28.51 -6.20 34.14
CA PHE A 206 29.05 -6.33 35.51
C PHE A 206 29.48 -7.75 35.91
N TRP A 207 29.58 -8.67 34.94
CA TRP A 207 30.10 -10.01 35.17
C TRP A 207 31.64 -10.10 34.99
N ASP A 208 32.26 -9.09 34.38
CA ASP A 208 33.71 -8.93 34.26
C ASP A 208 34.29 -8.19 35.49
N GLU A 209 35.61 -8.25 35.68
CA GLU A 209 36.29 -7.58 36.81
C GLU A 209 36.08 -6.06 36.79
N ASN A 210 36.06 -5.48 35.59
CA ASN A 210 35.75 -4.07 35.37
C ASN A 210 34.53 -3.91 34.45
N PRO A 211 33.56 -3.06 34.82
CA PRO A 211 32.40 -2.85 33.97
C PRO A 211 32.77 -2.11 32.69
N TRP A 212 32.09 -2.45 31.61
CA TRP A 212 32.29 -1.82 30.32
C TRP A 212 31.68 -0.42 30.33
N LEU A 213 32.41 0.53 29.74
CA LEU A 213 32.02 1.93 29.63
C LEU A 213 31.65 2.25 28.19
N ARG A 214 30.49 2.85 27.99
CA ARG A 214 30.06 3.37 26.68
C ARG A 214 29.59 4.80 26.83
N GLU A 215 30.05 5.67 25.93
CA GLU A 215 29.52 7.04 25.85
C GLU A 215 28.01 6.99 25.60
N PHE A 216 27.27 7.75 26.39
CA PHE A 216 25.81 7.70 26.45
C PHE A 216 25.24 9.11 26.39
N PRO A 217 25.37 9.79 25.24
CA PRO A 217 25.07 11.22 25.10
C PRO A 217 23.59 11.51 25.33
N GLU A 218 22.72 10.59 24.91
CA GLU A 218 21.28 10.67 25.16
C GLU A 218 20.83 9.46 25.96
N ASN A 219 20.19 9.71 27.10
CA ASN A 219 19.67 8.66 27.95
C ASN A 219 18.20 8.31 27.58
N PRO A 220 17.94 7.17 26.92
CA PRO A 220 16.60 6.65 26.67
C PRO A 220 15.67 6.59 27.87
N TRP A 221 16.25 6.38 29.05
CA TRP A 221 15.52 5.98 30.24
C TRP A 221 15.21 7.15 31.18
N SER A 222 15.78 8.32 30.92
CA SER A 222 15.51 9.54 31.70
C SER A 222 14.36 10.35 31.12
N ALA A 223 13.67 11.12 31.97
CA ALA A 223 12.73 12.13 31.51
C ALA A 223 13.41 13.11 30.53
N PRO A 224 12.68 13.66 29.55
CA PRO A 224 11.24 13.52 29.26
C PRO A 224 10.92 12.33 28.35
N ASN A 225 11.88 11.43 28.10
CA ASN A 225 11.68 10.32 27.18
C ASN A 225 10.57 9.37 27.65
N ASN A 226 9.74 8.91 26.71
CA ASN A 226 8.69 7.95 26.99
C ASN A 226 9.27 6.53 27.00
N VAL A 227 9.57 6.04 28.21
CA VAL A 227 10.07 4.67 28.45
C VAL A 227 9.10 3.61 27.90
N THR A 228 7.79 3.81 28.06
CA THR A 228 6.76 2.88 27.56
C THR A 228 6.85 2.72 26.05
N TYR A 229 6.94 3.84 25.32
CA TYR A 229 7.10 3.82 23.86
C TYR A 229 8.40 3.13 23.44
N ARG A 230 9.50 3.31 24.19
CA ARG A 230 10.78 2.64 23.89
C ARG A 230 10.69 1.12 24.10
N MET A 231 10.04 0.68 25.17
CA MET A 231 9.78 -0.74 25.42
C MET A 231 8.87 -1.36 24.36
N GLU A 232 7.84 -0.62 23.91
CA GLU A 232 6.97 -1.04 22.81
C GLU A 232 7.73 -1.15 21.49
N ARG A 233 8.58 -0.16 21.16
CA ARG A 233 9.43 -0.19 19.97
C ARG A 233 10.40 -1.37 20.01
N LEU A 234 11.01 -1.66 21.16
CA LEU A 234 11.86 -2.84 21.34
C LEU A 234 11.09 -4.14 21.03
N ALA A 235 9.90 -4.30 21.61
CA ALA A 235 9.05 -5.47 21.36
C ALA A 235 8.66 -5.61 19.88
N THR A 236 8.33 -4.49 19.22
CA THR A 236 7.98 -4.47 17.79
C THR A 236 9.16 -4.84 16.90
N VAL A 237 10.35 -4.29 17.17
CA VAL A 237 11.57 -4.64 16.41
C VAL A 237 11.91 -6.12 16.57
N MET A 238 11.86 -6.65 17.80
CA MET A 238 12.07 -8.08 18.05
C MET A 238 11.05 -8.94 17.30
N THR A 239 9.77 -8.54 17.31
CA THR A 239 8.70 -9.22 16.56
C THR A 239 9.01 -9.26 15.06
N ASN A 240 9.42 -8.13 14.48
CA ASN A 240 9.71 -8.02 13.05
C ASN A 240 10.92 -8.87 12.66
N ILE A 241 11.99 -8.87 13.46
CA ILE A 241 13.18 -9.69 13.21
C ILE A 241 12.82 -11.17 13.26
N MET A 242 12.03 -11.60 14.26
CA MET A 242 11.60 -13.00 14.38
C MET A 242 10.73 -13.43 13.19
N ARG A 243 9.81 -12.56 12.76
CA ARG A 243 8.98 -12.81 11.57
C ARG A 243 9.78 -12.86 10.29
N GLN A 244 10.82 -12.04 10.16
CA GLN A 244 11.70 -12.05 8.98
C GLN A 244 12.57 -13.30 8.94
N ALA A 245 13.01 -13.80 10.09
CA ALA A 245 13.81 -15.03 10.19
C ALA A 245 12.97 -16.29 9.94
N ALA A 246 11.69 -16.28 10.32
CA ALA A 246 10.73 -17.30 9.95
C ALA A 246 10.48 -17.20 8.45
N ASN A 247 11.09 -18.09 7.66
CA ASN A 247 10.90 -18.16 6.19
C ASN A 247 9.51 -18.71 5.81
N ASP A 248 8.49 -18.36 6.60
CA ASP A 248 7.11 -18.79 6.46
C ASP A 248 6.36 -17.76 5.63
N THR A 249 5.68 -18.23 4.58
CA THR A 249 4.84 -17.37 3.73
C THR A 249 3.38 -17.48 4.16
N THR A 250 2.71 -16.33 4.20
CA THR A 250 1.27 -16.26 4.50
C THR A 250 0.50 -16.03 3.20
N PHE A 251 -0.46 -16.88 2.90
CA PHE A 251 -1.37 -16.67 1.76
C PHE A 251 -2.41 -15.61 2.09
N GLY A 252 -2.61 -14.67 1.17
CA GLY A 252 -3.63 -13.62 1.25
C GLY A 252 -4.41 -13.52 -0.05
N GLN A 253 -5.55 -12.83 -0.01
CA GLN A 253 -6.30 -12.49 -1.22
C GLN A 253 -5.76 -11.19 -1.81
N SER A 254 -5.48 -11.19 -3.11
CA SER A 254 -5.09 -10.00 -3.87
C SER A 254 -6.26 -9.56 -4.73
N PHE A 255 -6.60 -8.28 -4.69
CA PHE A 255 -7.60 -7.67 -5.55
C PHE A 255 -6.90 -6.80 -6.60
N ASN A 256 -7.45 -6.79 -7.82
CA ASN A 256 -7.03 -5.88 -8.88
C ASN A 256 -8.17 -4.91 -9.16
N GLU A 257 -7.84 -3.66 -9.46
CA GLU A 257 -8.84 -2.69 -9.92
C GLU A 257 -9.26 -3.04 -11.35
N GLU A 258 -10.55 -3.26 -11.55
CA GLU A 258 -11.16 -3.43 -12.88
C GLU A 258 -12.02 -2.22 -13.21
N THR A 259 -11.84 -1.68 -14.41
CA THR A 259 -12.65 -0.57 -14.91
C THR A 259 -13.97 -1.08 -15.47
N TYR A 260 -15.06 -0.82 -14.76
CA TYR A 260 -16.41 -1.10 -15.25
C TYR A 260 -16.90 0.08 -16.10
N ILE A 261 -17.14 -0.16 -17.38
CA ILE A 261 -17.68 0.85 -18.31
C ILE A 261 -19.20 0.66 -18.40
N GLU A 262 -19.96 1.63 -17.89
CA GLU A 262 -21.40 1.69 -18.11
C GLU A 262 -21.69 2.34 -19.46
N VAL A 263 -22.14 1.55 -20.44
CA VAL A 263 -22.51 2.06 -21.77
C VAL A 263 -23.93 2.63 -21.75
N ARG A 264 -24.04 3.95 -21.85
CA ARG A 264 -25.34 4.65 -21.95
C ARG A 264 -25.88 4.61 -23.38
N TRP A 265 -26.69 3.60 -23.70
CA TRP A 265 -27.31 3.40 -25.02
C TRP A 265 -28.23 4.54 -25.50
N VAL A 266 -28.68 5.41 -24.59
CA VAL A 266 -29.52 6.58 -24.90
C VAL A 266 -28.87 7.48 -25.95
N TRP A 267 -27.53 7.59 -25.96
CA TRP A 267 -26.80 8.41 -26.94
C TRP A 267 -26.86 7.84 -28.36
N LEU A 268 -27.20 6.55 -28.52
CA LEU A 268 -27.36 5.89 -29.82
C LEU A 268 -28.73 6.17 -30.46
N THR A 269 -29.68 6.73 -29.71
CA THR A 269 -31.03 7.02 -30.22
C THR A 269 -31.03 8.10 -31.31
N LEU A 270 -30.20 9.14 -31.16
CA LEU A 270 -30.09 10.23 -32.12
C LEU A 270 -29.54 9.78 -33.49
N PRO A 271 -28.37 9.12 -33.58
CA PRO A 271 -27.87 8.65 -34.87
C PRO A 271 -28.77 7.59 -35.53
N VAL A 272 -29.38 6.68 -34.75
CA VAL A 272 -30.34 5.70 -35.28
C VAL A 272 -31.61 6.38 -35.77
N GLY A 273 -32.11 7.37 -35.04
CA GLY A 273 -33.27 8.16 -35.44
C GLY A 273 -33.01 8.93 -36.75
N LEU A 274 -31.83 9.52 -36.90
CA LEU A 274 -31.41 10.22 -38.12
C LEU A 274 -31.36 9.28 -39.32
N LEU A 275 -30.78 8.09 -39.14
CA LEU A 275 -30.76 7.05 -40.18
C LEU A 275 -32.17 6.57 -40.56
N GLY A 276 -33.07 6.41 -39.58
CA GLY A 276 -34.46 6.07 -39.85
C GLY A 276 -35.17 7.16 -40.67
N LEU A 277 -35.01 8.42 -40.28
CA LEU A 277 -35.61 9.55 -40.99
C LEU A 277 -35.06 9.72 -42.40
N THR A 278 -33.76 9.53 -42.62
CA THR A 278 -33.17 9.60 -43.97
C THR A 278 -33.64 8.46 -44.86
N LEU A 279 -33.80 7.25 -44.32
CA LEU A 279 -34.36 6.11 -45.04
C LEU A 279 -35.82 6.36 -45.45
N VAL A 280 -36.64 6.90 -44.54
CA VAL A 280 -38.03 7.27 -44.84
C VAL A 280 -38.09 8.36 -45.91
N PHE A 281 -37.24 9.39 -45.80
CA PHE A 281 -37.15 10.46 -46.79
C PHE A 281 -36.74 9.92 -48.17
N LEU A 282 -35.74 9.02 -48.23
CA LEU A 282 -35.32 8.35 -49.46
C LEU A 282 -36.45 7.51 -50.07
N ALA A 283 -37.13 6.69 -49.27
CA ALA A 283 -38.25 5.89 -49.75
C ALA A 283 -39.39 6.79 -50.27
N GLY A 284 -39.69 7.87 -49.55
CA GLY A 284 -40.69 8.86 -49.93
C GLY A 284 -40.37 9.52 -51.28
N THR A 285 -39.11 9.94 -51.48
CA THR A 285 -38.67 10.52 -52.76
C THR A 285 -38.75 9.51 -53.90
N VAL A 286 -38.31 8.26 -53.71
CA VAL A 286 -38.43 7.19 -54.71
C VAL A 286 -39.90 6.94 -55.09
N ILE A 287 -40.79 6.82 -54.10
CA ILE A 287 -42.22 6.58 -54.35
C ILE A 287 -42.83 7.75 -55.11
N ARG A 288 -42.63 8.99 -54.65
CA ARG A 288 -43.16 10.20 -55.32
C ARG A 288 -42.67 10.32 -56.76
N THR A 289 -41.37 10.16 -56.98
CA THR A 289 -40.78 10.18 -58.33
C THR A 289 -41.27 9.02 -59.19
N SER A 290 -41.56 7.85 -58.61
CA SER A 290 -42.13 6.73 -59.34
C SER A 290 -43.59 6.96 -59.75
N MET A 291 -44.39 7.64 -58.93
CA MET A 291 -45.79 7.98 -59.21
C MET A 291 -45.94 9.16 -60.19
N GLU A 292 -44.98 10.09 -60.23
CA GLU A 292 -44.97 11.22 -61.17
C GLU A 292 -44.63 10.83 -62.63
N LYS A 293 -44.22 9.57 -62.87
CA LYS A 293 -43.99 9.03 -64.23
C LYS A 293 -45.22 9.13 -65.15
N ASP A 294 -46.44 9.11 -64.59
CA ASP A 294 -47.67 9.13 -65.38
C ASP A 294 -48.16 10.54 -65.74
N ARG A 295 -47.60 11.59 -65.14
CA ARG A 295 -48.02 13.00 -65.40
C ARG A 295 -46.94 13.88 -66.01
N VAL A 296 -45.67 13.54 -65.84
CA VAL A 296 -44.57 14.26 -66.49
C VAL A 296 -43.65 13.22 -67.09
N GLY A 297 -43.89 12.88 -68.36
CA GLY A 297 -42.96 12.06 -69.13
C GLY A 297 -41.58 12.69 -68.99
N VAL A 298 -40.63 11.92 -68.44
CA VAL A 298 -39.26 12.32 -68.19
C VAL A 298 -38.65 12.75 -69.53
N TRP A 299 -38.80 14.02 -69.85
CA TRP A 299 -38.04 14.68 -70.90
C TRP A 299 -36.64 14.81 -70.33
N LYS A 300 -35.83 13.77 -70.51
CA LYS A 300 -34.39 13.97 -70.58
C LYS A 300 -34.19 14.99 -71.70
N ASN A 301 -33.96 16.25 -71.34
CA ASN A 301 -33.46 17.29 -72.25
C ASN A 301 -32.03 16.96 -72.63
N SER A 302 -31.81 15.77 -73.19
CA SER A 302 -30.55 15.41 -73.81
C SER A 302 -30.51 16.14 -75.14
N ALA A 303 -29.87 17.31 -75.17
CA ALA A 303 -29.29 17.89 -76.38
C ALA A 303 -28.46 16.87 -77.19
N ILE A 304 -28.03 15.79 -76.52
CA ILE A 304 -27.43 14.59 -77.10
C ILE A 304 -28.34 13.86 -78.10
N ALA A 305 -29.66 13.81 -77.93
CA ALA A 305 -30.55 13.12 -78.90
C ALA A 305 -30.60 13.86 -80.24
N THR A 306 -30.52 15.19 -80.22
CA THR A 306 -30.36 16.02 -81.43
C THR A 306 -28.95 15.97 -82.02
N LEU A 307 -27.92 15.71 -81.20
CA LEU A 307 -26.53 15.59 -81.63
C LEU A 307 -26.20 14.22 -82.22
N LEU A 308 -26.75 13.14 -81.66
CA LEU A 308 -26.45 11.76 -82.08
C LEU A 308 -27.29 11.27 -83.26
N TYR A 309 -28.54 11.72 -83.38
CA TYR A 309 -29.46 11.30 -84.46
C TYR A 309 -29.73 12.45 -85.41
N GLY A 310 -28.66 13.12 -85.87
CA GLY A 310 -28.71 14.29 -86.74
C GLY A 310 -29.84 14.26 -87.78
N LEU A 311 -30.36 15.46 -88.09
CA LEU A 311 -31.47 15.64 -89.03
C LEU A 311 -31.23 14.83 -90.32
N PRO A 312 -32.20 14.02 -90.81
CA PRO A 312 -31.98 13.12 -91.95
C PRO A 312 -31.37 13.85 -93.16
N ASP A 313 -30.42 13.21 -93.85
CA ASP A 313 -29.65 13.80 -94.97
C ASP A 313 -30.53 14.45 -96.05
N GLU A 314 -31.73 13.91 -96.27
CA GLU A 314 -32.68 14.41 -97.25
C GLU A 314 -33.27 15.78 -96.85
N MET A 315 -33.39 16.04 -95.56
CA MET A 315 -33.80 17.34 -95.03
C MET A 315 -32.66 18.34 -94.96
N GLN A 316 -31.44 17.89 -94.61
CA GLN A 316 -30.26 18.75 -94.65
C GLN A 316 -30.05 19.28 -96.08
N ARG A 317 -30.08 18.40 -97.09
CA ARG A 317 -29.96 18.80 -98.51
C ARG A 317 -31.02 19.80 -98.94
N LYS A 318 -32.28 19.64 -98.53
CA LYS A 318 -33.37 20.57 -98.91
C LYS A 318 -33.27 21.95 -98.26
N ILE A 319 -32.61 22.05 -97.11
CA ILE A 319 -32.31 23.34 -96.45
C ILE A 319 -31.15 24.05 -97.16
N THR A 320 -30.18 23.31 -97.70
CA THR A 320 -29.07 23.87 -98.49
C THR A 320 -29.41 24.16 -99.96
N ASP A 321 -30.40 23.48 -100.55
CA ASP A 321 -30.72 23.54 -101.98
C ASP A 321 -31.82 24.56 -102.35
N SER A 322 -32.37 25.30 -101.38
CA SER A 322 -33.38 26.34 -101.64
C SER A 322 -32.73 27.70 -101.97
N GLN A 323 -32.56 27.99 -103.26
CA GLN A 323 -32.24 29.31 -103.83
C GLN A 323 -33.40 30.31 -103.67
N GLY A 324 -33.66 30.78 -102.43
CA GLY A 324 -34.71 31.76 -102.14
C GLY A 324 -34.51 32.52 -100.82
N HIS A 325 -34.74 33.84 -100.84
CA HIS A 325 -34.49 34.86 -99.80
C HIS A 325 -34.67 34.40 -98.33
N GLY A 326 -33.58 34.47 -97.55
CA GLY A 326 -33.56 34.31 -96.09
C GLY A 326 -32.33 33.56 -95.59
N THR A 327 -31.86 33.84 -94.36
CA THR A 327 -30.75 33.07 -93.78
C THR A 327 -31.25 31.72 -93.25
N PRO A 328 -30.45 30.64 -93.29
CA PRO A 328 -30.88 29.32 -92.80
C PRO A 328 -31.38 29.36 -91.34
N ARG A 329 -30.82 30.27 -90.54
CA ARG A 329 -31.18 30.47 -89.13
C ARG A 329 -32.56 31.09 -88.93
N SER A 330 -33.02 31.99 -89.82
CA SER A 330 -34.37 32.56 -89.70
C SER A 330 -35.45 31.53 -90.05
N LYS A 331 -35.19 30.66 -91.02
CA LYS A 331 -36.07 29.53 -91.38
C LYS A 331 -36.11 28.44 -90.30
N ALA A 332 -34.98 28.15 -89.65
CA ALA A 332 -34.93 27.22 -88.52
C ALA A 332 -35.80 27.66 -87.34
N LYS A 333 -35.97 28.98 -87.14
CA LYS A 333 -36.81 29.53 -86.08
C LYS A 333 -38.32 29.33 -86.31
N GLU A 334 -38.74 29.16 -87.56
CA GLU A 334 -40.14 28.90 -87.95
C GLU A 334 -40.49 27.41 -87.98
N LEU A 335 -39.49 26.52 -87.92
CA LEU A 335 -39.67 25.07 -87.98
C LEU A 335 -40.01 24.50 -86.60
N ASN A 336 -41.29 24.19 -86.40
CA ASN A 336 -41.74 23.46 -85.21
C ASN A 336 -41.60 21.96 -85.45
N VAL A 337 -40.66 21.34 -84.72
CA VAL A 337 -40.36 19.91 -84.79
C VAL A 337 -40.90 19.21 -83.54
N ARG A 338 -41.64 18.12 -83.71
CA ARG A 338 -42.17 17.29 -82.63
C ARG A 338 -41.85 15.83 -82.90
N MET A 339 -41.15 15.16 -81.98
CA MET A 339 -40.94 13.72 -82.05
C MET A 339 -42.14 13.00 -81.44
N LEU A 340 -42.75 12.05 -82.18
CA LEU A 340 -43.82 11.20 -81.67
C LEU A 340 -43.30 9.78 -81.43
N PRO A 341 -43.60 9.16 -80.28
CA PRO A 341 -42.98 7.92 -79.83
C PRO A 341 -43.18 6.71 -80.77
N THR A 342 -44.20 6.74 -81.64
CA THR A 342 -44.52 5.61 -82.53
C THR A 342 -44.35 5.92 -84.03
N LYS A 343 -44.09 7.19 -84.41
CA LYS A 343 -44.10 7.62 -85.81
C LYS A 343 -42.92 8.52 -86.20
N GLY A 344 -41.94 8.71 -85.32
CA GLY A 344 -40.72 9.48 -85.59
C GLY A 344 -40.93 11.00 -85.56
N TRP A 345 -39.98 11.73 -86.12
CA TRP A 345 -39.99 13.19 -86.17
C TRP A 345 -41.08 13.72 -87.12
N ARG A 346 -41.92 14.65 -86.64
CA ARG A 346 -42.85 15.45 -87.46
C ARG A 346 -42.46 16.91 -87.42
N VAL A 347 -42.53 17.56 -88.58
CA VAL A 347 -42.28 18.99 -88.73
C VAL A 347 -43.55 19.64 -89.28
N SER A 348 -44.08 20.63 -88.58
CA SER A 348 -45.24 21.41 -89.05
C SER A 348 -44.77 22.75 -89.60
N GLY A 349 -45.05 23.02 -90.89
CA GLY A 349 -44.64 24.28 -91.52
C GLY A 349 -44.97 24.45 -93.01
N HIS A 350 -45.00 23.40 -93.84
CA HIS A 350 -45.44 23.47 -95.26
C HIS A 350 -46.10 22.16 -95.71
N VAL A 351 -47.01 22.26 -96.69
CA VAL A 351 -47.91 21.20 -97.18
C VAL A 351 -47.12 20.21 -98.03
N LEU A 352 -46.73 19.08 -97.42
CA LEU A 352 -46.63 17.72 -97.99
C LEU A 352 -45.84 16.85 -97.00
N SER A 353 -46.54 15.94 -96.32
CA SER A 353 -45.93 14.93 -95.45
C SER A 353 -45.36 13.80 -96.34
N PRO A 354 -44.06 13.44 -96.27
CA PRO A 354 -43.59 12.27 -96.99
C PRO A 354 -43.96 11.00 -96.20
N ILE A 355 -44.65 10.11 -96.90
CA ILE A 355 -44.81 8.70 -96.52
C ILE A 355 -43.43 8.06 -96.61
N VAL A 356 -42.90 7.53 -95.50
CA VAL A 356 -41.71 6.69 -95.50
C VAL A 356 -42.01 5.44 -96.33
N ARG A 357 -41.50 5.37 -97.55
CA ARG A 357 -41.47 4.10 -98.31
C ARG A 357 -40.47 3.17 -97.62
N LYS A 358 -40.95 2.01 -97.17
CA LYS A 358 -40.11 0.91 -96.67
C LYS A 358 -39.06 0.56 -97.73
N GLN A 359 -37.78 0.73 -97.41
CA GLN A 359 -36.70 0.14 -98.20
C GLN A 359 -36.79 -1.40 -98.06
N LYS A 360 -36.90 -2.10 -99.20
CA LYS A 360 -36.64 -3.53 -99.29
C LYS A 360 -35.12 -3.76 -99.19
N PRO A 361 -34.64 -4.76 -98.43
CA PRO A 361 -33.22 -5.09 -98.41
C PRO A 361 -32.76 -5.69 -99.75
N PRO A 362 -31.54 -5.38 -100.24
CA PRO A 362 -30.91 -6.09 -101.33
C PRO A 362 -30.50 -7.53 -100.93
N PRO A 363 -30.35 -8.45 -101.90
CA PRO A 363 -30.36 -9.90 -101.68
C PRO A 363 -29.00 -10.44 -101.26
N GLY A 364 -29.00 -11.43 -100.35
CA GLY A 364 -27.80 -12.19 -99.96
C GLY A 364 -27.60 -12.24 -98.46
N TRP A 365 -28.33 -13.15 -97.80
CA TRP A 365 -28.08 -13.60 -96.43
C TRP A 365 -27.31 -14.92 -96.48
N ILE A 366 -26.13 -14.97 -95.85
CA ILE A 366 -25.81 -15.90 -94.76
C ILE A 366 -25.15 -15.05 -93.67
#